data_AF-A0A1U7DU31-F1
#
_entry.id   AF-A0A1U7DU31-F1
#
_cell.length_a   1.000
_cell.length_b   1.000
_cell.length_c   1.000
_cell.angle_alpha   90.00
_cell.angle_beta   90.00
_cell.angle_gamma   90.00
#
_symmetry.space_group_name_H-M   'P 1'
#
loop_
_entity.id
_entity.type
_entity.pdbx_description
1 polymer ?
#
loop_
_entity_poly.entity_id
_entity_poly.type
_entity_poly.pdbx_seq_one_letter_code
_entity_poly.pdbx_strand_id
1 'polypeptide(L)'
;MKLFAYKNVYFPVLIFLLSTGILSSQNNTTYCGNEFSLEEIALLNTIKPQLVPFEQKFLSNKTNKSSIKIVNSIPIKAHVIRHSNGSGGICESDLNRAISNLNEQFADAYLNFFLCNDINYINSDTLCHYMTRPE
;
A
#
# COMPACT_ATOMS: atom_id res chain seq x y z
N MET A 1 -62.36 -22.15 -16.04
CA MET A 1 -61.97 -21.12 -15.05
C MET A 1 -60.47 -21.24 -14.82
N LYS A 2 -59.72 -20.24 -15.33
CA LYS A 2 -58.32 -19.87 -15.05
C LYS A 2 -57.31 -21.00 -14.73
N LEU A 3 -56.77 -21.68 -15.76
CA LEU A 3 -55.55 -22.52 -15.65
C LEU A 3 -54.35 -21.99 -16.47
N PHE A 4 -54.50 -20.85 -17.15
CA PHE A 4 -53.45 -20.25 -17.99
C PHE A 4 -52.78 -19.00 -17.39
N ALA A 5 -53.06 -18.66 -16.13
CA ALA A 5 -52.60 -17.40 -15.54
C ALA A 5 -51.21 -17.45 -14.88
N TYR A 6 -50.60 -18.63 -14.72
CA TYR A 6 -49.40 -18.80 -13.88
C TYR A 6 -48.11 -19.08 -14.66
N LYS A 7 -48.19 -19.40 -15.96
CA LYS A 7 -47.02 -19.81 -16.75
C LYS A 7 -46.04 -18.65 -17.04
N ASN A 8 -46.51 -17.40 -16.98
CA ASN A 8 -45.70 -16.20 -17.25
C ASN A 8 -45.23 -15.45 -16.00
N VAL A 9 -45.47 -15.98 -14.79
CA VAL A 9 -45.07 -15.32 -13.54
C VAL A 9 -43.62 -15.67 -13.14
N TYR A 10 -43.10 -16.81 -13.60
CA TYR A 10 -41.72 -17.22 -13.29
C TYR A 10 -40.67 -16.38 -14.02
N PHE A 11 -40.98 -15.87 -15.21
CA PHE A 11 -40.06 -15.04 -16.00
C PHE A 11 -39.71 -13.70 -15.33
N PRO A 12 -40.68 -12.89 -14.84
CA PRO A 12 -40.36 -11.67 -14.10
C PRO A 12 -39.71 -11.93 -12.73
N VAL A 13 -40.03 -13.06 -12.07
CA VAL A 13 -39.39 -13.45 -10.80
C VAL A 13 -37.91 -13.79 -10.99
N LEU A 14 -37.56 -14.46 -12.09
CA LEU A 14 -36.17 -14.76 -12.43
C LEU A 14 -35.35 -13.49 -12.74
N ILE A 15 -35.96 -12.51 -13.41
CA ILE A 15 -35.35 -11.20 -13.68
C ILE A 15 -35.15 -10.41 -12.38
N PHE A 16 -36.07 -10.50 -11.43
CA PHE A 16 -35.97 -9.83 -10.12
C PHE A 16 -34.89 -10.46 -9.22
N LEU A 17 -34.61 -11.76 -9.36
CA LEU A 17 -33.51 -12.44 -8.67
C LEU A 17 -32.12 -12.13 -9.28
N LEU A 18 -32.06 -11.68 -10.54
CA LEU A 18 -30.81 -11.33 -11.22
C LEU A 18 -30.34 -9.90 -10.93
N SER A 19 -31.20 -9.02 -10.38
CA SER A 19 -30.86 -7.61 -10.12
C SER A 19 -30.33 -7.33 -8.71
N THR A 20 -30.34 -8.30 -7.79
CA THR A 20 -29.80 -8.14 -6.42
C THR A 20 -28.28 -8.28 -6.34
N GLY A 21 -27.60 -8.54 -7.45
CA GLY A 21 -26.13 -8.62 -7.55
C GLY A 21 -25.44 -7.27 -7.73
N ILE A 22 -25.95 -6.18 -7.17
CA ILE A 22 -25.22 -4.90 -7.15
C ILE A 22 -24.01 -5.08 -6.24
N LEU A 23 -22.88 -5.44 -6.85
CA LEU A 23 -21.57 -5.48 -6.26
C LEU A 23 -21.29 -4.11 -5.61
N SER A 24 -21.30 -4.06 -4.28
CA SER A 24 -20.75 -2.92 -3.57
C SER A 24 -19.23 -3.06 -3.59
N SER A 25 -18.56 -2.24 -4.39
CA SER A 25 -17.14 -1.98 -4.16
C SER A 25 -17.05 -1.15 -2.88
N GLN A 26 -16.49 -1.74 -1.81
CA GLN A 26 -16.13 -0.96 -0.63
C GLN A 26 -14.96 -0.06 -1.04
N ASN A 27 -15.26 1.20 -1.35
CA ASN A 27 -14.23 2.24 -1.44
C ASN A 27 -13.70 2.49 -0.02
N ASN A 28 -12.83 1.60 0.45
CA ASN A 28 -12.02 1.91 1.62
C ASN A 28 -11.19 3.13 1.23
N THR A 29 -11.53 4.29 1.80
CA THR A 29 -10.66 5.46 1.71
C THR A 29 -9.32 5.04 2.31
N THR A 30 -8.37 4.73 1.45
CA THR A 30 -7.02 4.38 1.87
C THR A 30 -6.40 5.69 2.32
N TYR A 31 -6.51 5.99 3.62
CA TYR A 31 -5.86 7.14 4.22
C TYR A 31 -4.35 6.97 4.01
N CYS A 32 -3.79 7.82 3.16
CA CYS A 32 -2.36 7.87 2.91
C CYS A 32 -1.81 9.05 3.70
N GLY A 33 -0.94 8.79 4.67
CA GLY A 33 -0.29 9.85 5.47
C GLY A 33 0.71 10.71 4.70
N ASN A 34 0.74 10.61 3.36
CA ASN A 34 1.63 11.35 2.47
C ASN A 34 0.82 12.10 1.40
N GLU A 35 -0.20 12.84 1.83
CA GLU A 35 -0.90 13.80 1.00
C GLU A 35 -0.23 15.17 1.16
N PHE A 36 0.10 15.81 0.04
CA PHE A 36 0.68 17.14 0.06
C PHE A 36 -0.42 18.18 0.27
N SER A 37 -0.20 19.08 1.23
CA SER A 37 -0.98 20.31 1.38
C SER A 37 -0.71 21.29 0.22
N LEU A 38 -1.62 22.26 0.03
CA LEU A 38 -1.46 23.29 -1.01
C LEU A 38 -0.17 24.12 -0.81
N GLU A 39 0.23 24.37 0.43
CA GLU A 39 1.46 25.09 0.76
C GLU A 39 2.71 24.28 0.39
N GLU A 40 2.73 22.98 0.72
CA GLU A 40 3.85 22.09 0.36
C GLU A 40 3.99 21.94 -1.15
N ILE A 41 2.87 21.90 -1.89
CA ILE A 41 2.89 21.91 -3.36
C ILE A 41 3.48 23.21 -3.89
N ALA A 42 3.11 24.36 -3.32
CA ALA A 42 3.67 25.66 -3.71
C ALA A 42 5.18 25.71 -3.45
N LEU A 43 5.63 25.26 -2.28
CA LEU A 43 7.04 25.15 -1.93
C LEU A 43 7.79 24.23 -2.89
N LEU A 44 7.23 23.05 -3.18
CA LEU A 44 7.81 22.09 -4.12
C LEU A 44 8.00 22.73 -5.50
N ASN A 45 7.02 23.51 -5.98
CA ASN A 45 7.11 24.23 -7.25
C ASN A 45 8.22 25.29 -7.26
N THR A 46 8.48 25.96 -6.13
CA THR A 46 9.59 26.92 -6.02
C THR A 46 10.95 26.24 -6.08
N ILE A 47 11.10 25.03 -5.53
CA ILE A 47 12.39 24.30 -5.53
C ILE A 47 12.63 23.46 -6.79
N LYS A 48 11.57 23.12 -7.55
CA LYS A 48 11.66 22.33 -8.80
C LYS A 48 12.78 22.78 -9.76
N PRO A 49 12.99 24.08 -10.05
CA PRO A 49 14.06 24.53 -10.93
C PRO A 49 15.45 24.09 -10.46
N GLN A 50 15.66 23.98 -9.15
CA GLN A 50 16.92 23.53 -8.56
C GLN A 50 17.14 22.02 -8.73
N LEU A 51 16.08 21.25 -8.99
CA LEU A 51 16.14 19.80 -9.20
C LEU A 51 16.47 19.42 -10.65
N VAL A 52 16.23 20.33 -11.61
CA VAL A 52 16.45 20.09 -13.06
C VAL A 52 17.87 19.59 -13.37
N PRO A 53 18.96 20.18 -12.81
CA PRO A 53 20.31 19.67 -13.07
C PRO A 53 20.53 18.24 -12.57
N PHE A 54 19.91 17.87 -11.45
CA PHE A 54 20.00 16.51 -10.89
C PHE A 54 19.24 15.51 -11.77
N GLU A 55 18.07 15.90 -12.27
CA GLU A 55 17.29 15.11 -13.22
C GLU A 55 18.07 14.86 -14.52
N GLN A 56 18.64 15.91 -15.12
CA GLN A 56 19.45 15.81 -16.34
C GLN A 56 20.70 14.93 -16.11
N LYS A 57 21.36 15.06 -14.96
CA LYS A 57 22.50 14.20 -14.58
C LYS A 57 22.08 12.74 -14.40
N PHE A 58 20.91 12.49 -13.82
CA PHE A 58 20.38 11.13 -13.68
C PHE A 58 20.09 10.50 -15.04
N LEU A 59 19.42 11.24 -15.93
CA LEU A 59 19.07 10.76 -17.28
C LEU A 59 20.31 10.50 -18.15
N SER A 60 21.31 11.37 -18.13
CA SER A 60 22.56 11.18 -18.88
C SER A 60 23.41 10.02 -18.35
N ASN A 61 23.43 9.78 -17.04
CA ASN A 61 24.10 8.61 -16.47
C ASN A 61 23.39 7.29 -16.80
N LYS A 62 22.06 7.33 -17.01
CA LYS A 62 21.28 6.15 -17.42
C LYS A 62 21.64 5.67 -18.82
N THR A 63 21.91 6.58 -19.77
CA THR A 63 22.29 6.21 -21.15
C THR A 63 23.69 5.60 -21.26
N ASN A 64 24.57 5.88 -20.30
CA ASN A 64 25.95 5.39 -20.28
C ASN A 64 26.15 4.10 -19.47
N LYS A 65 25.11 3.58 -18.82
CA LYS A 65 25.18 2.33 -18.04
C LYS A 65 24.97 1.12 -18.95
N SER A 66 25.91 0.18 -18.90
CA SER A 66 25.74 -1.16 -19.47
C SER A 66 24.44 -1.79 -18.97
N SER A 67 23.71 -2.46 -19.86
CA SER A 67 22.37 -3.05 -19.67
C SER A 67 22.33 -4.24 -18.70
N ILE A 68 23.34 -4.42 -17.86
CA ILE A 68 23.40 -5.47 -16.86
C ILE A 68 22.38 -5.15 -15.77
N LYS A 69 21.33 -5.95 -15.76
CA LYS A 69 20.27 -5.93 -14.75
C LYS A 69 20.79 -6.59 -13.47
N ILE A 70 21.31 -5.78 -12.56
CA ILE A 70 21.79 -6.23 -11.25
C ILE A 70 20.65 -6.05 -10.25
N VAL A 71 20.31 -7.13 -9.54
CA VAL A 71 19.36 -7.07 -8.43
C VAL A 71 19.99 -6.29 -7.28
N ASN A 72 19.37 -5.16 -6.92
CA ASN A 72 19.79 -4.34 -5.80
C ASN A 72 19.12 -4.84 -4.52
N SER A 73 19.93 -5.30 -3.57
CA SER A 73 19.44 -5.84 -2.30
C SER A 73 19.35 -4.74 -1.25
N ILE A 74 18.14 -4.46 -0.76
CA ILE A 74 17.84 -3.40 0.19
C ILE A 74 17.65 -3.99 1.60
N PRO A 75 18.53 -3.64 2.55
CA PRO A 75 18.41 -4.08 3.94
C PRO A 75 17.30 -3.35 4.69
N ILE A 76 16.48 -4.08 5.44
CA ILE A 76 15.41 -3.54 6.30
C ILE A 76 15.73 -3.85 7.76
N LYS A 77 15.63 -2.87 8.66
CA LYS A 77 15.58 -3.12 10.12
C LYS A 77 14.17 -2.85 10.62
N ALA A 78 13.49 -3.87 11.11
CA ALA A 78 12.13 -3.73 11.62
C ALA A 78 12.13 -3.33 13.11
N HIS A 79 11.33 -2.32 13.42
CA HIS A 79 11.01 -1.88 14.77
C HIS A 79 9.51 -2.01 14.99
N VAL A 80 9.10 -2.86 15.93
CA VAL A 80 7.70 -3.07 16.28
C VAL A 80 7.44 -2.44 17.64
N ILE A 81 6.70 -1.32 17.64
CA ILE A 81 6.25 -0.64 18.85
C ILE A 81 4.92 -1.26 19.26
N ARG A 82 4.82 -1.66 20.52
CA ARG A 82 3.62 -2.32 21.07
C ARG A 82 3.42 -1.95 22.54
N HIS A 83 2.30 -2.37 23.12
CA HIS A 83 1.97 -2.10 24.51
C HIS A 83 3.03 -2.65 25.47
N SER A 84 3.13 -2.08 26.68
CA SER A 84 4.11 -2.53 27.68
C SER A 84 3.93 -4.01 28.07
N ASN A 85 2.68 -4.50 27.99
CA ASN A 85 2.35 -5.91 28.22
C ASN A 85 2.68 -6.84 27.03
N GLY A 86 3.29 -6.32 25.97
CA GLY A 86 3.67 -7.08 24.76
C GLY A 86 2.52 -7.39 23.81
N SER A 87 1.31 -6.91 24.08
CA SER A 87 0.15 -7.04 23.19
C SER A 87 0.13 -5.97 22.10
N GLY A 88 -0.60 -6.23 21.02
CA GLY A 88 -0.64 -5.37 19.83
C GLY A 88 0.61 -5.51 18.95
N GLY A 89 0.81 -4.55 18.05
CA GLY A 89 1.87 -4.59 17.03
C GLY A 89 1.61 -5.64 15.94
N ILE A 90 2.64 -5.93 15.14
CA ILE A 90 2.61 -6.97 14.09
C ILE A 90 3.47 -8.16 14.50
N CYS A 91 3.05 -9.36 14.10
CA CYS A 91 3.86 -10.54 14.30
C CYS A 91 4.88 -10.72 13.17
N GLU A 92 5.88 -11.58 13.40
CA GLU A 92 6.93 -11.86 12.41
C GLU A 92 6.37 -12.36 11.07
N SER A 93 5.35 -13.22 11.08
CA SER A 93 4.75 -13.71 9.84
C SER A 93 4.08 -12.61 9.02
N ASP A 94 3.49 -11.61 9.67
CA ASP A 94 2.90 -10.46 8.97
C ASP A 94 3.98 -9.59 8.33
N LEU A 95 5.09 -9.37 9.05
CA LEU A 95 6.25 -8.65 8.53
C LEU A 95 6.87 -9.39 7.33
N ASN A 96 7.07 -10.71 7.46
CA ASN A 96 7.61 -11.53 6.37
C ASN A 96 6.70 -11.50 5.14
N ARG A 97 5.38 -11.56 5.33
CA ARG A 97 4.41 -11.39 4.23
C ARG A 97 4.53 -10.00 3.59
N ALA A 98 4.69 -8.94 4.38
CA ALA A 98 4.87 -7.59 3.85
C ALA A 98 6.16 -7.48 3.01
N ILE A 99 7.27 -8.07 3.47
CA ILE A 99 8.54 -8.10 2.73
C ILE A 99 8.38 -8.90 1.42
N SER A 100 7.72 -10.06 1.45
CA SER A 100 7.41 -10.81 0.24
C SER A 100 6.58 -10.00 -0.76
N ASN A 101 5.55 -9.29 -0.28
CA ASN A 101 4.74 -8.42 -1.12
C ASN A 101 5.56 -7.26 -1.74
N LEU A 102 6.55 -6.72 -1.02
CA LEU A 102 7.47 -5.72 -1.58
C LEU A 102 8.34 -6.33 -2.68
N ASN A 103 8.88 -7.52 -2.45
CA ASN A 103 9.71 -8.22 -3.43
C ASN A 103 8.94 -8.56 -4.70
N GLU A 104 7.69 -8.99 -4.58
CA GLU A 104 6.82 -9.25 -5.73
C GLU A 104 6.51 -7.96 -6.50
N GLN A 105 6.15 -6.88 -5.81
CA GLN A 105 5.81 -5.61 -6.46
C GLN A 105 7.00 -4.92 -7.14
N PHE A 106 8.21 -5.08 -6.60
CA PHE A 106 9.40 -4.39 -7.11
C PHE A 106 10.39 -5.32 -7.85
N ALA A 107 10.00 -6.55 -8.13
CA ALA A 107 10.83 -7.50 -8.89
C ALA A 107 11.26 -6.94 -10.27
N ASP A 108 10.33 -6.30 -10.99
CA ASP A 108 10.59 -5.68 -12.30
C ASP A 108 11.48 -4.44 -12.22
N ALA A 109 11.59 -3.85 -11.03
CA ALA A 109 12.53 -2.77 -10.73
C ALA A 109 13.91 -3.28 -10.30
N TYR A 110 14.13 -4.60 -10.33
CA TYR A 110 15.36 -5.26 -9.86
C TYR A 110 15.70 -4.92 -8.41
N LEU A 111 14.68 -4.80 -7.54
CA LEU A 111 14.87 -4.60 -6.11
C LEU A 111 14.51 -5.88 -5.34
N ASN A 112 15.31 -6.18 -4.32
CA ASN A 112 15.03 -7.26 -3.38
C ASN A 112 15.24 -6.77 -1.95
N PHE A 113 14.20 -6.84 -1.14
CA PHE A 113 14.17 -6.44 0.26
C PHE A 113 14.39 -7.65 1.16
N PHE A 114 15.18 -7.45 2.22
CA PHE A 114 15.43 -8.50 3.21
C PHE A 114 15.59 -7.91 4.60
N LEU A 115 15.17 -8.66 5.62
CA LEU A 115 15.32 -8.27 7.01
C LEU A 115 16.78 -8.43 7.44
N CYS A 116 17.37 -7.36 7.97
CA CYS A 116 18.66 -7.34 8.62
C CYS A 116 18.49 -7.49 10.12
N ASN A 117 19.05 -8.57 10.66
CA ASN A 117 18.98 -8.96 12.07
C ASN A 117 17.55 -9.24 12.52
N ASP A 118 17.40 -9.59 13.80
CA ASP A 118 16.09 -9.87 14.39
C ASP A 118 15.22 -8.61 14.51
N ILE A 119 13.91 -8.81 14.62
CA ILE A 119 12.93 -7.75 14.84
C ILE A 119 13.18 -7.11 16.21
N ASN A 120 13.27 -5.77 16.24
CA ASN A 120 13.37 -5.04 17.49
C ASN A 120 11.97 -4.73 18.04
N TYR A 121 11.57 -5.41 19.12
CA TYR A 121 10.31 -5.14 19.81
C TYR A 121 10.50 -4.11 20.93
N ILE A 122 9.74 -3.02 20.86
CA ILE A 122 9.75 -1.94 21.84
C ILE A 122 8.41 -1.95 22.57
N ASN A 123 8.40 -2.44 23.80
CA ASN A 123 7.21 -2.52 24.64
C ASN A 123 7.09 -1.23 25.47
N SER A 124 6.25 -0.29 25.03
CA SER A 124 6.08 0.98 25.73
C SER A 124 4.71 1.60 25.43
N ASP A 125 3.88 1.69 26.46
CA ASP A 125 2.58 2.37 26.35
C ASP A 125 2.75 3.86 26.04
N THR A 126 3.85 4.48 26.45
CA THR A 126 4.13 5.89 26.13
C THR A 126 4.33 6.08 24.63
N LEU A 127 5.01 5.14 23.96
CA LEU A 127 5.29 5.25 22.52
C LEU A 127 4.14 4.76 21.65
N CYS A 128 3.35 3.78 22.12
CA CYS A 128 2.26 3.23 21.32
C CYS A 128 1.13 4.25 21.07
N HIS A 129 0.94 5.24 21.95
CA HIS A 129 -0.08 6.29 21.80
C HIS A 129 0.41 7.53 21.03
N TYR A 130 1.69 7.61 20.64
CA TYR A 130 2.21 8.77 19.90
C TYR A 130 1.67 8.84 18.45
N MET A 131 1.20 7.71 17.89
CA MET A 131 0.73 7.65 16.49
C MET A 131 -0.75 7.99 16.30
N THR A 132 -1.51 8.26 17.36
CA THR A 132 -2.87 8.81 17.24
C THR A 132 -2.79 10.32 17.20
N ARG A 133 -2.90 10.91 15.99
CA ARG A 133 -3.10 12.36 15.87
C ARG A 133 -4.43 12.71 16.58
N PRO A 134 -4.48 13.74 17.44
CA PRO A 134 -5.77 14.33 17.79
C PRO A 134 -6.43 14.82 16.49
N GLU A 135 -7.72 14.50 16.34
CA GLU A 135 -8.53 14.93 15.20
C GLU A 135 -8.51 16.46 15.03
#